data_AF-A0A140GWM3-F1
#
_entry.id   AF-A0A140GWM3-F1
#
_cell.length_a   1.000
_cell.length_b   1.000
_cell.length_c   1.000
_cell.angle_alpha   90.00
_cell.angle_beta   90.00
_cell.angle_gamma   90.00
#
_symmetry.space_group_name_H-M   'P 1'
#
loop_
_entity.id
_entity.type
_entity.pdbx_description
1 polymer ?
#
loop_
_entity_poly.entity_id
_entity_poly.type
_entity_poly.pdbx_seq_one_letter_code
_entity_poly.pdbx_strand_id
1 'polypeptide(L)' 'MLKLIAGDMGFDVMHAMLPEYELRTDIGDISADLIDEFKKMSALRNWGWKCIIDGTPQVMPPISF' A
#
# COMPACT_ATOMS: atom_id res chain seq x y z
N MET A 1 -20.71 -3.35 10.47
CA MET A 1 -19.79 -2.40 11.13
C MET A 1 -18.51 -3.17 11.40
N LEU A 2 -17.50 -3.03 10.53
CA LEU A 2 -16.20 -3.69 10.69
C LEU A 2 -15.53 -3.04 11.89
N LYS A 3 -15.37 -3.77 12.99
CA LYS A 3 -14.61 -3.31 14.15
C LYS A 3 -13.18 -3.08 13.65
N LEU A 4 -12.66 -1.86 13.81
CA LEU A 4 -11.22 -1.63 13.78
C LEU A 4 -10.62 -2.64 14.76
N ILE A 5 -9.93 -3.65 14.21
CA ILE A 5 -9.25 -4.69 14.97
C ILE A 5 -8.37 -3.95 15.98
N ALA A 6 -8.45 -4.35 17.24
CA ALA A 6 -7.86 -3.65 18.36
C ALA A 6 -6.40 -3.26 18.09
N GLY A 7 -6.17 -1.98 17.80
CA GLY A 7 -5.00 -1.18 18.20
C GLY A 7 -3.58 -1.65 17.87
N ASP A 8 -3.35 -2.76 17.20
CA ASP A 8 -2.01 -3.16 16.76
C ASP A 8 -1.73 -2.54 15.39
N MET A 9 -1.01 -1.42 15.37
CA MET A 9 -0.51 -0.79 14.13
C MET A 9 0.62 -1.65 13.55
N GLY A 10 0.24 -2.71 12.85
CA GLY A 10 1.16 -3.50 12.02
C GLY A 10 1.56 -2.77 10.73
N PHE A 11 2.59 -3.29 10.05
CA PHE A 11 3.01 -2.77 8.75
C PHE A 11 1.90 -2.87 7.70
N ASP A 12 1.02 -3.86 7.80
CA ASP A 12 -0.19 -3.98 6.97
C ASP A 12 -1.09 -2.74 7.09
N VAL A 13 -1.41 -2.31 8.32
CA VAL A 13 -2.21 -1.11 8.58
C VAL A 13 -1.50 0.15 8.09
N MET A 14 -0.20 0.27 8.38
CA MET A 14 0.61 1.41 7.92
C MET A 14 0.53 1.60 6.41
N HIS A 15 0.70 0.51 5.64
CA HIS A 15 0.67 0.60 4.18
C HIS A 15 -0.74 0.71 3.63
N ALA A 16 -1.74 0.05 4.22
CA ALA A 16 -3.14 0.17 3.81
C ALA A 16 -3.67 1.62 3.92
N MET A 17 -3.20 2.36 4.94
CA MET A 17 -3.57 3.76 5.17
C MET A 17 -2.84 4.76 4.28
N LEU A 18 -1.92 4.32 3.41
CA LEU A 18 -1.28 5.22 2.45
C LEU A 18 -2.33 5.85 1.52
N PRO A 19 -2.17 7.13 1.15
CA PRO A 19 -3.04 7.76 0.17
C PRO A 19 -2.97 7.05 -1.18
N GLU A 20 -4.10 7.03 -1.88
CA GLU A 20 -4.18 6.55 -3.26
C GLU A 20 -3.99 7.72 -4.21
N TYR A 21 -3.06 7.54 -5.15
CA TYR A 21 -2.77 8.51 -6.20
C TYR A 21 -2.92 7.84 -7.56
N GLU A 22 -3.12 8.63 -8.59
CA GLU A 22 -3.13 8.18 -9.98
C GLU A 22 -1.99 8.87 -10.74
N LEU A 23 -1.23 8.09 -11.52
CA LEU A 23 -0.22 8.66 -12.41
C LEU A 23 -0.94 9.39 -13.56
N ARG A 24 -0.70 10.69 -13.66
CA ARG A 24 -1.17 11.48 -14.78
C ARG A 24 -0.45 11.05 -16.06
N THR A 25 -1.22 10.81 -17.12
CA THR A 25 -0.70 10.44 -18.45
C THR A 25 -0.67 11.62 -19.42
N ASP A 26 -1.17 12.79 -19.01
CA ASP A 26 -1.37 13.99 -19.83
C ASP A 26 -0.32 15.08 -19.57
N ILE A 27 0.65 14.80 -18.69
CA ILE A 27 1.80 15.65 -18.42
C ILE A 27 3.03 15.09 -19.10
N GLY A 28 4.04 15.96 -19.33
CA GLY A 28 5.32 15.56 -19.91
C GLY A 28 6.07 14.50 -19.06
N ASP A 29 7.30 14.21 -19.43
CA ASP A 29 8.05 13.08 -18.87
C ASP A 29 8.14 13.12 -17.32
N ILE A 30 7.58 12.09 -16.69
CA ILE A 30 7.77 11.77 -15.27
C ILE A 30 9.02 10.89 -15.16
N SER A 31 9.89 11.15 -14.18
CA SER A 31 11.10 10.33 -14.01
C SER A 31 10.74 8.87 -13.75
N ALA A 32 11.53 7.97 -14.33
CA ALA A 32 11.36 6.52 -14.15
C ALA A 32 11.41 6.12 -12.66
N ASP A 33 12.32 6.72 -11.90
CA ASP A 33 12.46 6.49 -10.46
C ASP A 33 11.18 6.81 -9.69
N LEU A 34 10.48 7.90 -10.05
CA LEU A 34 9.23 8.29 -9.41
C LEU A 34 8.09 7.36 -9.80
N ILE A 35 8.07 6.89 -11.05
CA ILE A 35 7.11 5.88 -11.51
C ILE A 35 7.31 4.56 -10.75
N ASP A 36 8.56 4.14 -10.54
CA ASP A 36 8.85 2.90 -9.84
C ASP A 36 8.58 3.01 -8.33
N GLU A 37 8.86 4.16 -7.72
CA GLU A 37 8.42 4.44 -6.35
C GLU A 37 6.89 4.40 -6.22
N PHE A 38 6.17 5.04 -7.16
CA PHE A 38 4.71 4.99 -7.20
C PHE A 38 4.17 3.55 -7.28
N LYS A 39 4.73 2.72 -8.16
CA LYS A 39 4.32 1.31 -8.30
C LYS A 39 4.55 0.54 -7.00
N LYS A 40 5.72 0.71 -6.39
CA LYS A 40 6.07 0.07 -5.11
C LYS A 40 5.11 0.45 -3.99
N MET A 41 4.82 1.75 -3.85
CA MET A 41 3.90 2.25 -2.83
C MET A 41 2.46 1.76 -3.06
N SER A 42 2.02 1.72 -4.32
CA SER A 42 0.72 1.17 -4.70
C SER A 42 0.62 -0.33 -4.37
N ALA A 43 1.67 -1.10 -4.65
CA ALA A 43 1.72 -2.53 -4.35
C ALA A 43 1.68 -2.81 -2.83
N LEU A 44 2.43 -2.03 -2.04
CA LEU A 44 2.42 -2.10 -0.59
C LEU A 44 1.04 -1.79 0.00
N ARG A 45 0.37 -0.74 -0.49
CA ARG A 45 -0.99 -0.41 -0.07
C ARG A 45 -1.97 -1.54 -0.35
N ASN A 46 -1.93 -2.11 -1.56
CA ASN A 46 -2.77 -3.23 -1.93
C ASN A 46 -2.50 -4.48 -1.06
N TRP A 47 -1.24 -4.75 -0.76
CA TRP A 47 -0.85 -5.81 0.18
C TRP A 47 -1.42 -5.57 1.59
N GLY A 48 -1.33 -4.35 2.12
CA GLY A 48 -1.89 -3.99 3.42
C GLY A 48 -3.40 -4.22 3.47
N TRP A 49 -4.14 -3.74 2.47
CA TRP A 49 -5.58 -3.99 2.36
C TRP A 49 -5.92 -5.47 2.25
N LYS A 50 -5.12 -6.25 1.50
CA LYS A 50 -5.31 -7.70 1.40
C LYS A 50 -5.17 -8.38 2.77
N CYS A 51 -4.14 -8.03 3.55
CA CYS A 51 -3.95 -8.58 4.89
C CYS A 51 -5.13 -8.26 5.83
N ILE A 52 -5.63 -7.01 5.77
CA ILE A 52 -6.77 -6.56 6.57
C ILE A 52 -8.05 -7.30 6.17
N ILE A 53 -8.33 -7.43 4.87
CA ILE A 53 -9.53 -8.09 4.34
C ILE A 53 -9.51 -9.59 4.65
N ASP A 54 -8.37 -10.25 4.46
CA ASP A 54 -8.18 -11.69 4.69
C ASP A 54 -8.13 -12.03 6.20
N GLY A 55 -8.01 -11.02 7.07
CA GLY A 55 -7.90 -11.21 8.52
C GLY A 55 -6.56 -11.86 8.93
N THR A 56 -5.54 -11.77 8.07
CA THR A 56 -4.21 -12.34 8.27
C THR A 56 -3.18 -11.21 8.43
N PRO A 57 -3.09 -10.58 9.61
CA PRO A 57 -2.13 -9.50 9.81
C PRO A 57 -0.71 -10.03 9.63
N GLN A 58 0.08 -9.34 8.83
CA GLN A 58 1.46 -9.70 8.54
C GLN A 58 2.42 -8.66 9.13
N VAL A 59 3.45 -9.14 9.80
CA VAL A 59 4.44 -8.31 10.51
C VAL A 59 5.45 -7.64 9.57
N MET A 60 5.52 -8.02 8.30
CA MET A 60 6.38 -7.37 7.31
C MET A 60 5.83 -7.54 5.89
N PRO A 61 6.05 -6.57 5.00
CA PRO A 61 5.74 -6.72 3.60
C PRO A 61 6.69 -7.71 2.91
N PRO A 62 6.28 -8.35 1.79
CA PRO A 62 7.16 -9.19 0.99
C PRO A 62 8.37 -8.42 0.46
N ILE A 63 9.45 -9.15 0.22
CA ILE A 63 10.77 -8.62 -0.14
C ILE A 63 10.84 -8.11 -1.59
N SER A 64 9.79 -8.36 -2.38
CA SER A 64 9.71 -8.03 -3.80
C SER A 64 8.31 -7.57 -4.18
N PHE A 65 8.23 -6.44 -4.87
CA PHE A 65 7.03 -5.89 -5.50
C PHE A 65 7.37 -5.39 -6.90
#